data_AF-A0A942H8R3-F1
#
_entry.id   AF-A0A942H8R3-F1
#
_cell.length_a   1.000
_cell.length_b   1.000
_cell.length_c   1.000
_cell.angle_alpha   90.00
_cell.angle_beta   90.00
_cell.angle_gamma   90.00
#
_symmetry.space_group_name_H-M   'P 1'
#
loop_
_entity.id
_entity.type
_entity.pdbx_description
1 polymer ?
#
loop_
_entity_poly.entity_id
_entity_poly.type
_entity_poly.pdbx_seq_one_letter_code
_entity_poly.pdbx_strand_id
1 'polypeptide(L)'
;MARVLRSEYTWRRLPQRRNNTIATHQDGRKLRRYKRRWIIERSNSWLQTFRRLVVRHEHSSKVFAALVHMACALITLKRVLG
;
A
#
# COMPACT_ATOMS: atom_id res chain seq x y z
N MET A 1 -2.99 6.73 -27.54
CA MET A 1 -4.17 5.98 -27.05
C MET A 1 -3.90 5.28 -25.71
N ALA A 2 -3.53 6.03 -24.65
CA ALA A 2 -3.40 5.48 -23.29
C ALA A 2 -3.93 6.48 -22.23
N ARG A 3 -4.88 7.33 -22.62
CA ARG A 3 -5.40 8.43 -21.80
C ARG A 3 -6.75 8.12 -21.12
N VAL A 4 -7.34 6.94 -21.35
CA VAL A 4 -8.78 6.74 -21.07
C VAL A 4 -9.11 5.67 -20.01
N LEU A 5 -8.18 4.83 -19.52
CA LEU A 5 -8.57 3.73 -18.60
C LEU A 5 -7.91 3.78 -17.22
N ARG A 6 -7.79 4.97 -16.61
CA ARG A 6 -7.38 5.09 -15.20
C ARG A 6 -8.14 6.18 -14.43
N SER A 7 -9.33 6.56 -14.91
CA SER A 7 -9.95 7.84 -14.51
C SER A 7 -11.21 7.80 -13.66
N GLU A 8 -11.70 6.65 -13.18
CA GLU A 8 -12.97 6.66 -12.45
C GLU A 8 -12.88 6.31 -10.96
N TYR A 9 -11.80 5.63 -10.51
CA TYR A 9 -11.75 5.09 -9.13
C TYR A 9 -10.64 5.66 -8.23
N THR A 10 -9.65 6.37 -8.81
CA THR A 10 -8.43 6.80 -8.12
C THR A 10 -8.46 8.28 -7.69
N TRP A 11 -9.13 9.14 -8.46
CA TRP A 11 -9.05 10.60 -8.29
C TRP A 11 -9.82 11.13 -7.07
N ARG A 12 -10.86 10.43 -6.59
CA ARG A 12 -11.67 10.89 -5.44
C ARG A 12 -11.01 10.73 -4.05
N ARG A 13 -9.80 10.17 -3.94
CA ARG A 13 -9.20 9.76 -2.64
C ARG A 13 -7.76 10.24 -2.38
N LEU A 14 -7.29 11.24 -3.11
CA LEU A 14 -5.96 11.84 -2.91
C LEU A 14 -6.12 13.19 -2.22
N PRO A 15 -5.51 13.47 -1.04
CA PRO A 15 -5.63 14.76 -0.37
C PRO A 15 -4.90 15.87 -1.12
N GLN A 16 -5.32 17.11 -0.89
CA GLN A 16 -4.57 18.30 -1.28
C GLN A 16 -3.17 18.22 -0.67
N ARG A 17 -2.13 18.41 -1.50
CA ARG A 17 -0.74 18.43 -1.07
C ARG A 17 -0.16 19.82 -1.33
N ARG A 18 0.83 20.24 -0.54
CA ARG A 18 1.50 21.54 -0.72
C ARG A 18 2.09 21.73 -2.12
N ASN A 19 2.48 20.64 -2.78
CA ASN A 19 3.01 20.62 -4.15
C ASN A 19 1.96 20.30 -5.23
N ASN A 20 0.69 20.11 -4.85
CA ASN A 20 -0.40 19.84 -5.76
C ASN A 20 -1.57 20.74 -5.39
N THR A 21 -1.50 21.98 -5.84
CA THR A 21 -2.52 23.01 -5.60
C THR A 21 -3.80 22.79 -6.44
N ILE A 22 -3.72 21.91 -7.46
CA ILE A 22 -4.77 21.61 -8.46
C ILE A 22 -5.76 20.52 -7.96
N ALA A 23 -5.58 19.97 -6.74
CA ALA A 23 -6.53 18.98 -6.21
C ALA A 23 -7.81 19.66 -5.68
N THR A 24 -8.55 20.31 -6.58
CA THR A 24 -9.83 20.99 -6.36
C THR A 24 -11.02 20.02 -6.21
N HIS A 25 -10.79 18.71 -6.34
CA HIS A 25 -11.83 17.69 -6.47
C HIS A 25 -12.04 16.87 -5.18
N GLN A 26 -11.67 17.41 -4.02
CA GLN A 26 -12.10 16.81 -2.75
C GLN A 26 -13.62 16.97 -2.68
N ASP A 27 -14.37 15.86 -2.71
CA ASP A 27 -15.62 15.82 -1.95
C ASP A 27 -15.21 16.28 -0.54
N GLY A 28 -15.70 17.41 0.00
CA GLY A 28 -15.30 17.97 1.32
C GLY A 28 -15.48 17.03 2.54
N ARG A 29 -15.71 15.75 2.28
CA ARG A 29 -15.65 14.62 3.18
C ARG A 29 -14.29 14.57 3.87
N LYS A 30 -14.32 14.43 5.19
CA LYS A 30 -13.13 14.20 6.03
C LYS A 30 -12.35 13.01 5.45
N LEU A 31 -11.05 13.20 5.20
CA LEU A 31 -10.08 12.19 4.74
C LEU A 31 -9.79 11.11 5.81
N ARG A 32 -10.84 10.42 6.31
CA ARG A 32 -10.76 9.38 7.34
C ARG A 32 -9.80 8.25 6.94
N ARG A 33 -9.79 7.88 5.65
CA ARG A 33 -8.92 6.83 5.12
C ARG A 33 -7.45 7.24 5.09
N TYR A 34 -7.17 8.52 4.84
CA TYR A 34 -5.80 9.02 4.78
C TYR A 34 -5.15 9.04 6.16
N LYS A 35 -5.91 9.29 7.24
CA LYS A 35 -5.41 9.22 8.63
C LYS A 35 -4.87 7.83 9.01
N ARG A 36 -5.38 6.76 8.38
CA ARG A 36 -4.96 5.36 8.63
C ARG A 36 -3.93 4.84 7.62
N ARG A 37 -3.59 5.63 6.60
CA ARG A 37 -2.69 5.24 5.52
C ARG A 37 -1.30 4.86 6.02
N TRP A 38 -0.79 5.57 7.03
CA TRP A 38 0.53 5.32 7.61
C TRP A 38 0.67 3.89 8.16
N ILE A 39 -0.41 3.26 8.63
CA ILE A 39 -0.39 1.88 9.16
C ILE A 39 -0.05 0.91 8.03
N ILE A 40 -0.75 1.05 6.90
CA ILE A 40 -0.55 0.21 5.71
C ILE A 40 0.84 0.45 5.11
N GLU A 41 1.27 1.71 5.01
CA GLU A 41 2.60 2.05 4.50
C GLU A 41 3.71 1.50 5.41
N ARG A 42 3.53 1.54 6.73
CA ARG A 42 4.44 0.95 7.69
C ARG A 42 4.49 -0.58 7.55
N SER A 43 3.34 -1.26 7.45
CA SER A 43 3.30 -2.71 7.21
C SER A 43 3.98 -3.08 5.89
N ASN A 44 3.75 -2.32 4.82
CA ASN A 44 4.44 -2.53 3.55
C ASN A 44 5.94 -2.27 3.63
N SER A 45 6.40 -1.34 4.47
CA SER A 45 7.82 -1.11 4.70
C SER A 45 8.49 -2.32 5.35
N TRP A 46 7.82 -2.98 6.31
CA TRP A 46 8.32 -4.22 6.91
C TRP A 46 8.37 -5.38 5.91
N LEU A 47 7.34 -5.53 5.09
CA LEU A 47 7.32 -6.58 4.05
C LEU A 47 8.39 -6.35 2.97
N GLN A 48 8.72 -5.11 2.65
CA GLN A 48 9.77 -4.77 1.69
C GLN A 48 11.20 -5.07 2.16
N THR A 49 11.40 -5.45 3.43
CA THR A 49 12.71 -5.99 3.86
C THR A 49 12.99 -7.36 3.24
N PHE A 50 11.95 -8.11 2.86
CA PHE A 50 12.08 -9.44 2.26
C PHE A 50 12.19 -9.33 0.73
N ARG A 51 13.37 -9.61 0.17
CA ARG A 51 13.67 -9.45 -1.27
C ARG A 51 12.67 -10.16 -2.21
N ARG A 52 12.16 -11.35 -1.84
CA ARG A 52 11.15 -12.10 -2.63
C ARG A 52 9.76 -11.45 -2.64
N LEU A 53 9.48 -10.51 -1.74
CA LEU A 53 8.23 -9.77 -1.64
C LEU A 53 8.31 -8.38 -2.29
N VAL A 54 9.51 -7.81 -2.45
CA VAL A 54 9.73 -6.52 -3.12
C VAL A 54 9.39 -6.61 -4.60
N VAL A 55 9.97 -7.59 -5.29
CA VAL A 55 9.70 -7.86 -6.70
C VAL A 55 8.92 -9.17 -6.76
N ARG A 56 7.72 -9.11 -7.33
CA ARG A 56 6.88 -10.30 -7.50
C ARG A 56 7.43 -11.17 -8.61
N HIS A 57 8.30 -12.11 -8.25
CA HIS A 57 8.80 -13.15 -9.14
C HIS A 57 7.85 -14.36 -9.24
N GLU A 58 6.97 -14.55 -8.24
CA GLU A 58 6.08 -15.70 -8.19
C GLU A 58 4.92 -15.58 -9.19
N HIS A 59 4.82 -16.56 -10.08
CA HIS A 59 3.72 -16.68 -11.05
C HIS A 59 2.39 -16.99 -10.35
N SER A 60 2.41 -17.92 -9.38
CA SER A 60 1.23 -18.34 -8.63
C SER A 60 0.88 -17.36 -7.51
N SER A 61 -0.37 -16.92 -7.46
CA SER A 61 -0.91 -16.09 -6.36
C SER A 61 -0.89 -16.81 -5.01
N LYS A 62 -1.05 -18.14 -4.99
CA LYS A 62 -1.02 -18.96 -3.77
C LYS A 62 0.36 -18.95 -3.12
N VAL A 63 1.41 -19.11 -3.93
CA VAL A 63 2.80 -19.10 -3.45
C VAL A 63 3.15 -17.72 -2.91
N PHE A 64 2.76 -16.65 -3.62
CA PHE A 64 2.95 -15.29 -3.14
C PHE A 64 2.25 -15.05 -1.79
N ALA A 65 1.00 -15.49 -1.64
CA ALA A 65 0.27 -15.37 -0.37
C ALA A 65 0.97 -16.12 0.77
N ALA A 66 1.45 -17.34 0.52
CA ALA A 66 2.21 -18.11 1.51
C ALA A 66 3.48 -17.36 1.96
N LEU A 67 4.24 -16.75 1.03
CA LEU A 67 5.41 -15.96 1.35
C LEU A 67 5.08 -14.72 2.21
N VAL A 68 3.95 -14.05 1.95
CA VAL A 68 3.47 -12.94 2.79
C VAL A 68 3.18 -13.43 4.21
N HIS A 69 2.48 -14.55 4.37
CA HIS A 69 2.17 -15.12 5.69
C HIS A 69 3.45 -15.51 6.45
N MET A 70 4.42 -16.12 5.76
CA MET A 70 5.72 -16.46 6.35
C MET A 70 6.49 -15.22 6.81
N ALA A 71 6.50 -14.13 6.02
CA ALA A 71 7.11 -12.87 6.42
C ALA A 71 6.46 -12.27 7.68
N CYS A 72 5.13 -12.31 7.78
CA CYS A 72 4.40 -11.89 8.98
C CYS A 72 4.78 -12.75 10.20
N ALA A 73 4.88 -14.08 10.04
CA ALA A 73 5.30 -14.98 11.11
C ALA A 73 6.73 -14.65 11.58
N LEU A 74 7.67 -14.39 10.68
CA LEU A 74 9.05 -14.01 11.04
C LEU A 74 9.12 -12.66 11.76
N ILE A 75 8.32 -11.67 11.34
CA ILE A 75 8.26 -10.36 12.02
C ILE A 75 7.73 -10.52 13.44
N THR A 76 6.67 -11.32 13.64
CA THR A 76 6.10 -11.58 14.97
C THR A 76 7.08 -12.36 15.85
N LEU A 77 7.72 -13.40 15.31
CA LEU A 77 8.73 -14.17 16.02
C LEU A 77 9.90 -13.30 16.49
N LYS A 78 10.42 -12.44 15.60
CA LYS A 78 11.50 -11.50 15.93
C LYS A 78 11.13 -10.53 17.06
N ARG A 79 9.84 -10.21 17.22
CA ARG A 79 9.35 -9.29 18.25
C ARG A 79 9.05 -9.97 19.59
N VAL A 80 8.87 -11.29 19.58
CA VAL A 80 8.62 -12.08 20.80
C VAL A 80 9.92 -12.65 21.37
N LEU A 81 10.83 -13.11 20.52
CA LEU A 81 12.08 -13.77 20.91
C LEU A 81 13.32 -12.86 20.89
N GLY A 82 13.22 -11.67 20.31
CA GLY A 82 14.29 -10.66 20.28
C GLY A 82 13.88 -9.42 21.05
#